data_AF-A0A397FTI7-F1
#
_entry.id   AF-A0A397FTI7-F1
#
_cell.length_a   1.000
_cell.length_b   1.000
_cell.length_c   1.000
_cell.angle_alpha   90.00
_cell.angle_beta   90.00
_cell.angle_gamma   90.00
#
_symmetry.space_group_name_H-M   'P 1'
#
loop_
_entity.id
_entity.type
_entity.pdbx_description
1 polymer ?
#
loop_
_entity_poly.entity_id
_entity_poly.type
_entity_poly.pdbx_seq_one_letter_code
_entity_poly.pdbx_strand_id
1 'polypeptide(L)'
;MKLIYIKSTITPKDYSVVREILKKERGEKLAPFIYKLSKLESLEQYLNKENINYEVYREEQSLLSPNKDNRKIVAKKKQKKQELKAAYQDFAKNKKVNKELAVWDEAVGDGVKNE
;
A
#
# COMPACT_ATOMS: atom_id res chain seq x y z
N MET A 1 12.60 4.89 -2.72
CA MET A 1 11.58 3.82 -2.81
C MET A 1 10.20 4.47 -2.90
N LYS A 2 9.22 3.79 -3.49
CA LYS A 2 7.85 4.31 -3.60
C LYS A 2 6.90 3.43 -2.78
N LEU A 3 5.85 4.04 -2.26
CA LEU A 3 4.75 3.39 -1.55
C LEU A 3 3.50 3.53 -2.41
N ILE A 4 2.71 2.46 -2.50
CA ILE A 4 1.43 2.46 -3.19
C ILE A 4 0.34 2.01 -2.22
N TYR A 5 -0.78 2.70 -2.24
CA TYR A 5 -1.97 2.38 -1.48
C TYR A 5 -3.13 2.14 -2.42
N ILE A 6 -3.64 0.92 -2.47
CA ILE A 6 -4.81 0.56 -3.26
C ILE A 6 -6.06 0.91 -2.43
N LYS A 7 -6.89 1.83 -2.96
CA LYS A 7 -8.09 2.33 -2.26
C LYS A 7 -9.34 1.56 -2.60
N SER A 8 -9.35 0.88 -3.75
CA SER A 8 -10.49 0.10 -4.18
C SER A 8 -10.50 -1.30 -3.57
N THR A 9 -11.71 -1.83 -3.39
CA THR A 9 -11.92 -3.26 -3.19
C THR A 9 -11.42 -4.00 -4.42
N ILE A 10 -10.43 -4.85 -4.25
CA ILE A 10 -9.87 -5.69 -5.33
C ILE A 10 -10.46 -7.09 -5.24
N THR A 11 -10.61 -7.74 -6.39
CA THR A 11 -11.04 -9.14 -6.39
C THR A 11 -9.90 -10.06 -5.93
N PRO A 12 -10.19 -11.29 -5.45
CA PRO A 12 -9.16 -12.27 -5.11
C PRO A 12 -8.22 -12.59 -6.29
N LYS A 13 -8.73 -12.51 -7.53
CA LYS A 13 -7.97 -12.68 -8.76
C LYS A 13 -6.95 -11.54 -8.93
N ASP A 14 -7.39 -10.29 -8.77
CA ASP A 14 -6.52 -9.12 -8.86
C ASP A 14 -5.46 -9.10 -7.77
N TYR A 15 -5.83 -9.47 -6.55
CA TYR A 15 -4.89 -9.57 -5.44
C TYR A 15 -3.76 -10.57 -5.74
N SER A 16 -4.10 -11.71 -6.33
CA SER A 16 -3.11 -12.73 -6.72
C SER A 16 -2.11 -12.17 -7.72
N VAL A 17 -2.59 -11.49 -8.77
CA VAL A 17 -1.72 -10.88 -9.80
C VAL A 17 -0.86 -9.76 -9.21
N VAL A 18 -1.45 -8.87 -8.39
CA VAL A 18 -0.71 -7.82 -7.68
C VAL A 18 0.42 -8.42 -6.84
N ARG A 19 0.14 -9.52 -6.12
CA ARG A 19 1.13 -10.23 -5.30
C ARG A 19 2.26 -10.85 -6.12
N GLU A 20 1.96 -11.39 -7.31
CA GLU A 20 2.98 -11.89 -8.22
C GLU A 20 3.88 -10.78 -8.78
N ILE A 21 3.28 -9.65 -9.18
CA ILE A 21 4.03 -8.46 -9.63
C ILE A 21 4.96 -7.97 -8.51
N LEU A 22 4.44 -7.89 -7.28
CA LEU A 22 5.23 -7.50 -6.12
C LEU A 22 6.42 -8.45 -5.88
N LYS A 23 6.23 -9.76 -5.99
CA LYS A 23 7.35 -10.73 -5.88
C LYS A 23 8.40 -10.49 -6.95
N LYS A 24 8.00 -10.26 -8.21
CA LYS A 24 8.92 -10.00 -9.34
C LYS A 24 9.71 -8.72 -9.13
N GLU A 25 9.08 -7.67 -8.64
CA GLU A 25 9.71 -6.36 -8.43
C GLU A 25 10.43 -6.22 -7.08
N ARG A 26 10.55 -7.31 -6.31
CA ARG A 26 11.07 -7.33 -4.94
C ARG A 26 10.39 -6.31 -4.03
N GLY A 27 9.08 -6.14 -4.23
CA GLY A 27 8.21 -5.32 -3.40
C GLY A 27 7.86 -6.02 -2.09
N GLU A 28 7.65 -5.22 -1.05
CA GLU A 28 7.31 -5.64 0.30
C GLU A 28 5.87 -5.22 0.61
N LYS A 29 5.05 -6.15 1.14
CA LYS A 29 3.71 -5.84 1.65
C LYS A 29 3.86 -5.29 3.07
N LEU A 30 3.45 -4.04 3.28
CA LEU A 30 3.53 -3.40 4.59
C LEU A 30 2.22 -3.49 5.38
N ALA A 31 1.09 -3.47 4.68
CA ALA A 31 -0.23 -3.58 5.27
C ALA A 31 -1.23 -4.11 4.23
N PRO A 32 -2.49 -4.38 4.62
CA PRO A 32 -3.57 -4.60 3.66
C PRO A 32 -3.61 -3.43 2.67
N PHE A 33 -3.54 -3.74 1.37
CA PHE A 33 -3.57 -2.76 0.27
C PHE A 33 -2.41 -1.75 0.22
N ILE A 34 -1.43 -1.83 1.12
CA ILE A 34 -0.25 -0.95 1.15
C ILE A 34 1.01 -1.75 0.81
N TYR A 35 1.68 -1.33 -0.26
CA TYR A 35 2.87 -2.00 -0.76
C TYR A 35 4.01 -1.01 -0.95
N LYS A 36 5.23 -1.48 -0.72
CA LYS A 36 6.47 -0.74 -0.89
C LYS A 36 7.28 -1.40 -1.99
N LEU A 37 7.59 -0.66 -3.04
CA LEU A 37 8.29 -1.22 -4.20
C LEU A 37 9.25 -0.20 -4.83
N SER A 38 10.29 -0.74 -5.46
CA SER A 38 11.37 0.05 -6.06
C SER A 38 11.00 0.47 -7.48
N LYS A 39 10.48 -0.49 -8.24
CA LYS A 39 9.84 -0.30 -9.54
C LYS A 39 8.33 -0.26 -9.31
N LEU A 40 7.61 0.45 -10.15
CA LEU A 40 6.17 0.69 -9.99
C LEU A 40 5.43 0.55 -11.32
N GLU A 41 6.14 0.63 -12.46
CA GLU A 41 5.54 0.63 -13.81
C GLU A 41 4.66 -0.58 -14.05
N SER A 42 5.14 -1.79 -13.76
CA SER A 42 4.37 -3.02 -14.00
C SER A 42 3.08 -3.05 -13.17
N LEU A 43 3.14 -2.56 -11.94
CA LEU A 43 2.00 -2.52 -11.04
C LEU A 43 1.01 -1.42 -11.43
N GLU A 44 1.48 -0.22 -11.73
CA GLU A 44 0.64 0.87 -12.25
C GLU A 44 -0.06 0.49 -13.54
N GLN A 45 0.65 -0.17 -14.46
CA GLN A 45 0.07 -0.61 -15.73
C GLN A 45 -1.07 -1.60 -15.51
N TYR A 46 -0.92 -2.55 -14.58
CA TYR A 46 -1.99 -3.46 -14.20
C TYR A 46 -3.18 -2.74 -13.56
N LEU A 47 -2.90 -1.89 -12.56
CA LEU A 47 -3.95 -1.17 -11.82
C LEU A 47 -4.74 -0.24 -12.74
N ASN A 48 -4.07 0.44 -13.67
CA ASN A 48 -4.72 1.28 -14.68
C ASN A 48 -5.56 0.45 -15.65
N LYS A 49 -5.06 -0.71 -16.09
CA LYS A 49 -5.76 -1.62 -17.00
C LYS A 49 -7.07 -2.14 -16.38
N GLU A 50 -7.03 -2.52 -15.12
CA GLU A 50 -8.19 -3.04 -14.38
C GLU A 50 -9.03 -1.93 -13.72
N ASN A 51 -8.72 -0.65 -14.00
CA ASN A 51 -9.41 0.52 -13.43
C ASN A 51 -9.48 0.53 -11.89
N ILE A 52 -8.44 0.00 -11.24
CA ILE A 52 -8.32 -0.08 -9.79
C ILE A 52 -7.84 1.27 -9.27
N ASN A 53 -8.53 1.85 -8.29
CA ASN A 53 -8.14 3.13 -7.71
C ASN A 53 -6.95 2.96 -6.74
N TYR A 54 -5.89 3.73 -6.93
CA TYR A 54 -4.69 3.71 -6.09
C TYR A 54 -4.10 5.12 -5.89
N GLU A 55 -3.31 5.26 -4.82
CA GLU A 55 -2.53 6.47 -4.53
C GLU A 55 -1.06 6.08 -4.38
N VAL A 56 -0.18 6.83 -5.06
CA VAL A 56 1.27 6.63 -5.00
C VAL A 56 1.87 7.68 -4.07
N TYR A 57 2.48 7.21 -2.99
CA TYR A 57 3.28 8.02 -2.10
C TYR A 57 4.75 7.92 -2.51
N ARG A 58 5.28 9.00 -3.04
CA ARG A 58 6.73 9.17 -3.19
C ARG A 58 7.23 9.94 -1.97
N GLU A 59 8.25 9.41 -1.30
CA GLU A 59 9.09 10.27 -0.48
C GLU A 59 9.73 11.27 -1.43
N GLU A 60 9.15 12.46 -1.52
CA GLU A 60 9.87 13.62 -2.04
C GLU A 60 11.07 13.78 -1.11
N GLN A 61 12.24 13.26 -1.53
CA GLN A 61 13.49 13.85 -1.11
C GLN A 61 13.40 15.30 -1.55
N SER A 62 12.97 16.16 -0.63
CA SER A 62 12.95 17.58 -0.88
C SER A 62 14.41 17.96 -1.09
N LEU A 63 14.78 18.21 -2.33
CA LEU A 63 15.88 19.13 -2.60
C LEU A 63 15.43 20.44 -1.97
N LEU A 64 15.86 20.68 -0.74
CA LEU A 64 15.65 21.91 -0.01
C LEU A 64 16.37 23.01 -0.79
N SER A 65 15.66 23.68 -1.70
CA SER A 65 15.91 25.11 -1.90
C SER A 65 15.11 25.84 -0.81
N PRO A 66 15.77 26.55 0.12
CA PRO A 66 15.11 27.18 1.25
C PRO A 66 14.41 28.46 0.81
N ASN A 67 13.24 28.34 0.18
CA ASN A 67 12.33 29.48 0.03
C ASN A 67 11.23 29.45 1.10
N LYS A 68 10.99 30.64 1.69
CA LYS A 68 10.21 30.88 2.92
C LYS A 68 8.74 30.42 2.86
N ASP A 69 8.22 30.05 1.70
CA ASP A 69 6.83 29.60 1.49
C ASP A 69 6.53 28.18 1.97
N ASN A 70 7.57 27.39 2.31
CA ASN A 70 7.43 25.97 2.63
C ASN A 70 6.84 25.63 4.01
N ARG A 71 6.62 26.59 4.92
CA ARG A 71 6.09 26.29 6.28
C ARG A 71 4.68 25.69 6.26
N LYS A 72 3.81 26.15 5.35
CA LYS A 72 2.44 25.62 5.22
C LYS A 72 2.41 24.19 4.67
N ILE A 73 3.36 23.86 3.77
CA ILE A 73 3.47 22.52 3.17
C ILE A 73 4.00 21.51 4.20
N VAL A 74 5.01 21.90 4.97
CA VAL A 74 5.56 21.06 6.05
C VAL A 74 4.51 20.81 7.13
N ALA A 75 3.70 21.82 7.49
CA ALA A 75 2.60 21.66 8.44
C ALA A 75 1.52 20.68 7.94
N LYS A 76 1.07 20.81 6.68
CA LYS A 76 0.12 19.87 6.07
C LYS A 76 0.66 18.44 5.99
N LYS A 77 1.94 18.26 5.65
CA LYS A 77 2.58 16.93 5.62
C LYS A 77 2.65 16.29 7.02
N LYS A 78 2.90 17.10 8.07
CA LYS A 78 2.96 16.62 9.45
C LYS A 78 1.57 16.16 9.96
N GLN A 79 0.52 16.88 9.59
CA GLN A 79 -0.88 16.47 9.88
C GLN A 79 -1.24 15.17 9.17
N LYS A 80 -1.01 15.06 7.84
CA LYS A 80 -1.30 13.83 7.08
C LYS A 80 -0.57 12.61 7.66
N LYS A 81 0.68 12.77 8.10
CA LYS A 81 1.47 11.70 8.73
C LYS A 81 0.90 11.28 10.09
N GLN A 82 0.33 12.22 10.85
CA GLN A 82 -0.34 11.91 12.12
C GLN A 82 -1.67 11.16 11.89
N GLU A 83 -2.46 11.58 10.91
CA GLU A 83 -3.71 10.89 10.54
C GLU A 83 -3.46 9.44 10.10
N LEU A 84 -2.44 9.22 9.25
CA LEU A 84 -2.02 7.87 8.84
C LEU A 84 -1.58 7.01 10.03
N LYS A 85 -0.84 7.59 10.98
CA LYS A 85 -0.40 6.88 12.19
C LYS A 85 -1.56 6.55 13.12
N ALA A 86 -2.53 7.46 13.25
CA ALA A 86 -3.74 7.24 14.03
C ALA A 86 -4.62 6.14 13.41
N ALA A 87 -4.88 6.22 12.09
CA ALA A 87 -5.62 5.21 11.36
C ALA A 87 -4.96 3.82 11.48
N TYR A 88 -3.62 3.74 11.42
CA TYR A 88 -2.90 2.49 11.64
C TYR A 88 -3.06 1.95 13.07
N GLN A 89 -3.01 2.82 14.08
CA GLN A 89 -3.23 2.43 15.47
C GLN A 89 -4.67 2.00 15.75
N ASP A 90 -5.66 2.65 15.15
CA ASP A 90 -7.07 2.27 15.28
C ASP A 90 -7.34 0.95 14.57
N PHE A 91 -6.75 0.75 13.39
CA PHE A 91 -6.84 -0.52 12.67
C PHE A 91 -6.22 -1.68 13.48
N ALA A 92 -5.04 -1.46 14.07
CA ALA A 92 -4.37 -2.47 14.91
C ALA A 92 -5.14 -2.79 16.20
N LYS A 93 -5.88 -1.82 16.76
CA LYS A 93 -6.74 -2.02 17.95
C LYS A 93 -8.05 -2.72 17.60
N ASN A 94 -8.51 -2.66 16.35
CA ASN A 94 -9.79 -3.21 15.94
C ASN A 94 -9.69 -4.73 15.68
N LYS A 95 -9.73 -5.51 16.76
CA LYS A 95 -9.58 -6.98 16.81
C LYS A 95 -10.49 -7.75 15.84
N LYS A 96 -11.61 -7.15 15.42
CA LYS A 96 -12.55 -7.72 14.44
C LYS A 96 -11.98 -7.74 13.01
N VAL A 97 -11.24 -6.69 12.63
CA VAL A 97 -10.63 -6.57 11.30
C VAL A 97 -9.45 -7.52 11.13
N ASN A 98 -8.69 -7.78 12.21
CA ASN A 98 -7.64 -8.80 12.20
C ASN A 98 -8.19 -10.21 11.99
N LYS A 99 -9.38 -10.53 12.50
CA LYS A 99 -10.03 -11.82 12.26
C LYS A 99 -10.49 -11.96 10.81
N GLU A 100 -11.10 -10.93 10.24
CA GLU A 100 -11.52 -10.94 8.83
C GLU A 100 -10.30 -11.08 7.90
N LEU A 101 -9.19 -10.38 8.18
CA LEU A 101 -7.94 -10.51 7.42
C LEU A 101 -7.32 -11.92 7.50
N ALA A 102 -7.35 -12.55 8.68
CA ALA A 102 -6.84 -13.91 8.84
C ALA A 102 -7.62 -14.91 7.98
N VAL A 103 -8.94 -14.74 7.86
CA VAL A 103 -9.79 -15.57 6.98
C VAL A 103 -9.42 -15.41 5.50
N TRP A 104 -9.03 -14.20 5.07
CA TRP A 104 -8.58 -13.96 3.70
C TRP A 104 -7.18 -14.51 3.41
N ASP A 105 -6.25 -14.49 4.39
CA ASP A 105 -4.93 -15.10 4.24
C ASP A 105 -5.02 -16.65 4.29
N GLU A 106 -5.96 -17.21 5.05
CA GLU A 106 -6.25 -18.66 5.11
C GLU A 106 -6.91 -19.18 3.82
N ALA A 107 -7.83 -18.41 3.23
CA ALA A 107 -8.48 -18.74 1.96
C ALA A 107 -7.53 -18.73 0.73
N VAL A 108 -6.33 -18.14 0.86
CA VAL A 108 -5.27 -18.16 -0.15
C VAL A 108 -4.18 -19.21 0.19
N GLY A 109 -4.26 -19.81 1.38
CA GLY A 109 -3.26 -20.75 1.92
C GLY A 109 -3.48 -22.23 1.56
N ASP A 110 -4.69 -22.63 1.20
CA ASP A 110 -4.98 -24.03 0.82
C ASP A 110 -4.78 -24.25 -0.68
N GLY A 111 -3.55 -24.59 -1.07
CA GLY A 111 -3.28 -24.92 -2.47
C GLY A 111 -1.90 -25.46 -2.83
N VAL A 112 -1.00 -25.72 -1.88
CA VAL A 112 0.25 -26.45 -2.19
C VAL A 112 0.53 -27.46 -1.07
N LYS A 113 -0.16 -28.60 -1.13
CA LYS A 113 0.40 -29.86 -0.62
C LYS A 113 1.48 -30.27 -1.61
N ASN A 114 2.73 -30.16 -1.22
CA ASN A 114 3.79 -30.93 -1.87
C ASN A 114 3.85 -32.27 -1.15
N GLU A 115 3.55 -33.34 -1.90
CA GLU A 115 3.92 -34.73 -1.60
C GLU A 115 5.43 -34.87 -1.37
#